data_AF-A0A8T3ZMA9-F1
#
_entry.id   AF-A0A8T3ZMA9-F1
#
_cell.length_a   1.000
_cell.length_b   1.000
_cell.length_c   1.000
_cell.angle_alpha   90.00
_cell.angle_beta   90.00
_cell.angle_gamma   90.00
#
_symmetry.space_group_name_H-M   'P 1'
#
loop_
_entity.id
_entity.type
_entity.pdbx_description
1 polymer ?
#
loop_
_entity_poly.entity_id
_entity_poly.type
_entity_poly.pdbx_seq_one_letter_code
_entity_poly.pdbx_strand_id
1 'polypeptide(L)'
;MDTMIKNIDEENWHFVKVQAAKEKKTIGELFNTMVQGYKEKEIAQKNAWERILSRKATLTQKKADEIEKSIKLFKKSYGFES
;
A
#
# COMPACT_ATOMS: atom_id res chain seq x y z
N MET A 1 -2.08 -22.25 -16.08
CA MET A 1 -1.21 -22.44 -14.90
C MET A 1 -2.09 -23.00 -13.80
N ASP A 2 -1.88 -24.25 -13.40
CA ASP A 2 -2.55 -24.81 -12.22
C ASP A 2 -1.79 -24.35 -10.97
N THR A 3 -2.24 -23.23 -10.41
CA THR A 3 -1.70 -22.72 -9.15
C THR A 3 -2.41 -23.45 -8.01
N MET A 4 -1.77 -24.48 -7.47
CA MET A 4 -2.31 -25.23 -6.33
C MET A 4 -2.00 -24.48 -5.03
N ILE A 5 -3.05 -24.09 -4.30
CA ILE A 5 -2.90 -23.49 -2.96
C ILE A 5 -2.62 -24.64 -1.98
N LYS A 6 -1.43 -24.64 -1.40
CA LYS A 6 -1.00 -25.64 -0.40
C LYS A 6 -1.05 -25.04 0.99
N ASN A 7 -1.22 -25.89 2.01
CA ASN A 7 -1.17 -25.53 3.44
C ASN A 7 -2.25 -24.54 3.90
N ILE A 8 -3.45 -24.63 3.36
CA ILE A 8 -4.62 -24.01 3.99
C ILE A 8 -5.10 -24.94 5.12
N ASP A 9 -5.31 -24.39 6.30
CA ASP A 9 -5.96 -25.14 7.38
C ASP A 9 -7.42 -25.47 7.05
N GLU A 10 -7.93 -26.52 7.68
CA GLU A 10 -9.24 -27.07 7.35
C GLU A 10 -10.39 -26.11 7.68
N GLU A 11 -10.24 -25.29 8.73
CA GLU A 11 -11.23 -24.30 9.15
C GLU A 11 -11.39 -23.18 8.10
N ASN A 12 -10.27 -22.64 7.62
CA ASN A 12 -10.24 -21.64 6.55
C ASN A 12 -10.71 -22.25 5.23
N TRP A 13 -10.40 -23.52 4.94
CA TRP A 13 -10.93 -24.19 3.76
C TRP A 13 -12.45 -24.34 3.82
N HIS A 14 -12.98 -24.71 4.98
CA HIS A 14 -14.40 -24.83 5.21
C HIS A 14 -15.10 -23.48 5.06
N PHE A 15 -14.53 -22.42 5.65
CA PHE A 15 -15.04 -21.05 5.50
C PHE A 15 -15.14 -20.64 4.02
N VAL A 16 -14.08 -20.86 3.24
CA VAL A 16 -14.05 -20.52 1.81
C VAL A 16 -15.13 -21.26 1.03
N LYS A 17 -15.34 -22.56 1.30
CA LYS A 17 -16.40 -23.35 0.65
C LYS A 17 -17.79 -22.83 0.98
N VAL A 18 -18.05 -22.56 2.26
CA VAL A 18 -19.34 -22.03 2.72
C VAL A 18 -19.61 -20.67 2.07
N GLN A 19 -18.58 -19.82 1.97
CA GLN A 19 -18.72 -18.51 1.38
C GLN A 19 -18.97 -18.56 -0.12
N ALA A 20 -18.27 -19.45 -0.85
CA ALA A 20 -18.52 -19.69 -2.27
C ALA A 20 -19.96 -20.16 -2.52
N ALA A 21 -20.47 -21.06 -1.68
CA ALA A 21 -21.84 -21.53 -1.74
C ALA A 21 -22.88 -20.42 -1.48
N LYS A 22 -22.64 -19.57 -0.47
CA LYS A 22 -23.51 -18.41 -0.17
C LYS A 22 -23.59 -17.44 -1.34
N GLU A 23 -22.47 -17.20 -2.01
CA GLU A 23 -22.39 -16.29 -3.15
C GLU A 23 -22.79 -16.92 -4.49
N LYS A 24 -23.14 -18.21 -4.50
CA LYS A 24 -23.45 -19.00 -5.72
C LYS A 24 -22.33 -18.93 -6.76
N LYS A 25 -21.07 -18.95 -6.30
CA LYS A 25 -19.87 -18.91 -7.13
C LYS A 25 -19.06 -20.19 -6.96
N THR A 26 -18.28 -20.53 -7.96
CA THR A 26 -17.21 -21.51 -7.81
C THR A 26 -16.13 -20.95 -6.89
N ILE A 27 -15.36 -21.84 -6.25
CA ILE A 27 -14.24 -21.47 -5.38
C ILE A 27 -13.22 -20.62 -6.17
N GLY A 28 -12.94 -20.98 -7.43
CA GLY A 28 -12.04 -20.24 -8.30
C GLY A 28 -12.52 -18.81 -8.58
N GLU A 29 -13.81 -18.62 -8.87
CA GLU A 29 -14.38 -17.28 -9.06
C GLU A 29 -14.35 -16.43 -7.79
N LEU A 30 -14.58 -17.05 -6.63
CA LEU A 30 -14.47 -16.37 -5.35
C LEU A 30 -13.03 -15.88 -5.11
N PHE A 31 -12.03 -16.76 -5.29
CA PHE A 31 -10.62 -16.36 -5.15
C PHE A 31 -10.23 -15.27 -6.14
N ASN A 32 -10.63 -15.37 -7.41
CA ASN A 32 -10.37 -14.34 -8.40
C ASN A 32 -10.96 -12.99 -7.97
N THR A 33 -12.18 -13.00 -7.43
CA THR A 33 -12.83 -11.78 -6.90
C THR A 33 -12.02 -11.18 -5.74
N MET A 34 -11.56 -12.01 -4.80
CA MET A 34 -10.76 -11.53 -3.66
C MET A 34 -9.41 -10.95 -4.11
N VAL A 35 -8.71 -11.64 -5.00
CA VAL A 35 -7.41 -11.20 -5.55
C VAL A 35 -7.57 -9.90 -6.32
N GLN A 36 -8.61 -9.80 -7.14
CA GLN A 36 -8.91 -8.59 -7.90
C GLN A 36 -9.19 -7.42 -6.97
N GLY A 37 -10.04 -7.61 -5.95
CA GLY A 37 -10.32 -6.58 -4.95
C GLY A 37 -9.09 -6.16 -4.14
N TYR A 38 -8.15 -7.06 -3.86
CA TYR A 38 -6.87 -6.71 -3.25
C TYR A 38 -6.02 -5.83 -4.16
N LYS A 39 -5.86 -6.24 -5.43
CA LYS A 39 -5.09 -5.46 -6.43
C LYS A 39 -5.68 -4.08 -6.65
N GLU A 40 -7.00 -3.96 -6.72
CA GLU A 40 -7.67 -2.65 -6.86
C GLU A 40 -7.40 -1.74 -5.68
N LYS A 41 -7.40 -2.27 -4.45
CA LYS A 41 -7.03 -1.51 -3.25
C LYS A 41 -5.57 -1.08 -3.26
N GLU A 42 -4.67 -1.98 -3.64
CA GLU A 42 -3.23 -1.70 -3.76
C GLU A 42 -2.97 -0.59 -4.80
N ILE A 43 -3.61 -0.70 -5.97
CA ILE A 43 -3.55 0.33 -7.03
C ILE A 43 -4.14 1.65 -6.53
N ALA A 44 -5.28 1.63 -5.84
CA ALA A 44 -5.89 2.84 -5.29
C ALA A 44 -4.97 3.54 -4.26
N GLN A 45 -4.30 2.78 -3.41
CA GLN A 45 -3.32 3.31 -2.46
C GLN A 45 -2.09 3.89 -3.17
N LYS A 46 -1.56 3.20 -4.17
CA LYS A 46 -0.44 3.69 -4.98
C LYS A 46 -0.81 4.99 -5.71
N ASN A 47 -1.99 5.04 -6.34
CA ASN A 47 -2.51 6.22 -7.01
C ASN A 47 -2.74 7.39 -6.05
N ALA A 48 -3.14 7.12 -4.80
CA ALA A 48 -3.28 8.15 -3.77
C ALA A 48 -1.93 8.79 -3.44
N TRP A 49 -0.88 7.98 -3.24
CA TRP A 49 0.48 8.49 -3.01
C TRP A 49 1.05 9.20 -4.23
N GLU A 50 0.87 8.65 -5.42
CA GLU A 50 1.28 9.32 -6.66
C GLU A 50 0.55 10.66 -6.82
N ARG A 51 -0.74 10.77 -6.47
CA ARG A 51 -1.45 12.05 -6.47
C ARG A 51 -0.92 13.04 -5.43
N ILE A 52 -0.47 12.57 -4.28
CA ILE A 52 0.16 13.42 -3.25
C ILE A 52 1.53 13.91 -3.74
N LEU A 53 2.32 13.03 -4.34
CA LEU A 53 3.70 13.28 -4.77
C LEU A 53 3.81 13.96 -6.14
N SER A 54 2.79 13.83 -7.00
CA SER A 54 2.71 14.49 -8.32
C SER A 54 2.23 15.93 -8.25
N ARG A 55 1.74 16.39 -7.08
CA ARG A 55 1.51 17.82 -6.87
C ARG A 55 2.84 18.54 -7.06
N LYS A 56 2.85 19.53 -7.94
CA LYS A 56 3.97 20.42 -8.22
C LYS A 56 4.72 20.71 -6.92
N ALA A 57 6.03 20.42 -6.89
CA ALA A 57 6.85 20.57 -5.70
C ALA A 57 6.53 21.91 -5.02
N THR A 58 5.93 21.85 -3.83
CA THR A 58 5.49 23.05 -3.08
C THR A 58 6.69 23.94 -2.75
N LEU A 59 7.88 23.33 -2.71
CA LEU A 59 9.17 23.98 -2.54
C LEU A 59 9.97 23.91 -3.84
N THR A 60 10.54 25.04 -4.23
CA THR A 60 11.63 25.06 -5.21
C THR A 60 12.90 24.54 -4.55
N GLN A 61 13.82 23.96 -5.34
CA GLN A 61 15.12 23.49 -4.82
C GLN A 61 15.83 24.56 -3.99
N LYS A 62 15.82 25.80 -4.47
CA LYS A 62 16.38 26.95 -3.74
C LYS A 62 15.79 27.12 -2.34
N LYS A 63 14.46 27.03 -2.20
CA LYS A 63 13.80 27.12 -0.88
C LYS A 63 14.12 25.90 0.00
N ALA A 64 14.31 24.72 -0.59
CA ALA A 64 14.70 23.53 0.16
C ALA A 64 16.11 23.69 0.75
N ASP A 65 17.05 24.18 -0.06
CA ASP A 65 18.42 24.43 0.36
C ASP A 65 18.50 25.53 1.44
N GLU A 66 17.64 26.56 1.35
CA GLU A 66 17.54 27.62 2.37
C GLU A 66 17.01 27.08 3.71
N ILE A 67 16.00 26.21 3.69
CA ILE A 67 15.48 25.55 4.90
C ILE A 67 16.54 24.63 5.50
N GLU A 68 17.22 23.82 4.68
CA GLU A 68 18.25 22.90 5.16
C GLU A 68 19.42 23.66 5.84
N LYS A 69 19.88 24.76 5.23
CA LYS A 69 20.90 25.64 5.83
C LYS A 69 20.42 26.24 7.15
N SER A 70 19.17 26.68 7.22
CA SER A 70 18.59 27.26 8.44
C SER A 70 18.50 26.22 9.56
N ILE A 71 18.13 24.98 9.24
CA ILE A 71 18.09 23.87 10.21
C ILE A 71 19.50 23.52 10.70
N LYS A 72 20.49 23.45 9.81
CA LYS A 72 21.90 23.20 10.19
C LYS A 72 22.42 24.29 11.13
N LEU A 73 22.16 25.55 10.80
CA LEU A 73 22.52 26.69 11.64
C LEU A 73 21.82 26.64 13.00
N PHE A 74 20.52 26.35 13.03
CA PHE A 74 19.77 26.18 14.28
C PHE A 74 20.36 25.06 15.14
N LYS A 75 20.58 23.86 14.58
CA LYS A 75 21.17 22.73 15.33
C LYS A 75 22.53 23.07 15.92
N LYS A 76 23.39 23.75 15.14
CA LYS A 76 24.69 24.23 15.59
C LYS A 76 24.58 25.25 16.72
N SER A 77 23.70 26.23 16.59
CA SER A 77 23.50 27.29 17.61
C SER A 77 23.00 26.76 18.95
N TYR A 78 22.29 25.63 18.96
CA TYR A 78 21.75 25.02 20.17
C TYR A 78 22.52 23.76 20.62
N GLY A 79 23.68 23.47 20.01
CA GLY A 79 24.51 22.33 20.40
C GLY A 79 23.87 20.96 20.13
N PHE A 80 22.85 20.90 19.28
CA PHE A 80 22.19 19.64 18.87
C PHE A 80 22.98 18.88 17.79
N GLU A 81 24.29 19.10 17.68
CA GLU A 81 25.10 18.50 16.62
C GLU A 81 25.09 16.96 16.74
N SER A 82 24.76 16.33 15.62
CA SER A 82 25.19 14.98 15.22
C SER A 82 26.36 15.10 14.28
#